data_AF-A0ABD5SDC4-F1
#
_entry.id   AF-A0ABD5SDC4-F1
#
_cell.length_a   1.000
_cell.length_b   1.000
_cell.length_c   1.000
_cell.angle_alpha   90.00
_cell.angle_beta   90.00
_cell.angle_gamma   90.00
#
_symmetry.space_group_name_H-M   'P 1'
#
loop_
_entity.id
_entity.type
_entity.pdbx_description
1 polymer ?
#
loop_
_entity_poly.entity_id
_entity_poly.type
_entity_poly.pdbx_seq_one_letter_code
_entity_poly.pdbx_strand_id
1 'polypeptide(L)'
;MSRIRVLSYNVRYDNRSDHHDAWYARRDGVIDLVRFHRPDVAAFQEPLPAQRSDLREGLDEYAFVGRGREPGGDGEGCPIAVRTDRWRVVDDGTFWLSETPTEPSSDW
;
A
#
# COMPACT_ATOMS: atom_id res chain seq x y z
N MET A 1 23.38 14.33 8.56
CA MET A 1 22.62 13.11 8.16
C MET A 1 21.23 13.53 7.74
N SER A 2 20.75 13.11 6.57
CA SER A 2 19.35 13.34 6.18
C SER A 2 18.44 12.39 6.96
N ARG A 3 17.51 12.93 7.76
CA ARG A 3 16.50 12.14 8.47
C ARG A 3 15.51 11.53 7.46
N ILE A 4 15.22 10.25 7.64
CA ILE A 4 14.18 9.50 6.90
C ILE A 4 13.06 9.16 7.87
N ARG A 5 11.81 9.39 7.48
CA ARG A 5 10.60 8.98 8.22
C ARG A 5 9.93 7.85 7.46
N VAL A 6 9.73 6.72 8.14
CA VAL A 6 9.09 5.53 7.57
C VAL A 6 7.82 5.23 8.35
N LEU A 7 6.77 4.83 7.66
CA LEU A 7 5.50 4.37 8.22
C LEU A 7 5.22 2.95 7.73
N SER A 8 4.82 2.05 8.64
CA SER A 8 4.17 0.78 8.29
C SER A 8 2.73 0.86 8.76
N TYR A 9 1.77 0.59 7.88
CA TYR A 9 0.36 0.75 8.20
C TYR A 9 -0.51 -0.30 7.53
N ASN A 10 -1.03 -1.25 8.30
CA ASN A 10 -2.09 -2.13 7.86
C ASN A 10 -3.40 -1.32 7.83
N VAL A 11 -4.00 -1.19 6.65
CA VAL A 11 -5.17 -0.34 6.43
C VAL A 11 -6.49 -1.10 6.48
N ARG A 12 -6.43 -2.42 6.73
CA ARG A 12 -7.54 -3.37 6.71
C ARG A 12 -8.24 -3.43 5.34
N TYR A 13 -8.31 -4.63 4.75
CA TYR A 13 -8.96 -4.79 3.43
C TYR A 13 -10.43 -4.33 3.44
N ASP A 14 -10.95 -3.95 2.28
CA ASP A 14 -12.34 -3.51 2.14
C ASP A 14 -13.30 -4.68 2.34
N ASN A 15 -13.86 -4.78 3.54
CA ASN A 15 -14.90 -5.72 3.90
C ASN A 15 -16.18 -4.98 4.28
N ARG A 16 -17.26 -5.19 3.52
CA ARG A 16 -18.59 -4.62 3.85
C ARG A 16 -19.13 -5.09 5.20
N SER A 17 -18.63 -6.21 5.72
CA SER A 17 -19.00 -6.75 7.04
C SER A 17 -18.34 -6.01 8.20
N ASP A 18 -17.39 -5.11 7.94
CA ASP A 18 -16.81 -4.23 8.96
C ASP A 18 -17.77 -3.08 9.35
N HIS A 19 -18.96 -3.00 8.74
CA HIS A 19 -20.05 -2.06 9.09
C HIS A 19 -19.62 -0.58 9.07
N HIS A 20 -19.50 0.05 10.25
CA HIS A 20 -19.08 1.44 10.40
C HIS A 20 -17.58 1.63 10.19
N ASP A 21 -16.81 0.53 10.27
CA ASP A 21 -15.38 0.47 9.99
C ASP A 21 -15.09 -0.05 8.57
N ALA A 22 -16.09 -0.11 7.69
CA ALA A 22 -15.86 -0.42 6.29
C ALA A 22 -14.99 0.66 5.61
N TRP A 23 -14.30 0.28 4.52
CA TRP A 23 -13.31 1.15 3.89
C TRP A 23 -13.86 2.52 3.49
N TYR A 24 -15.07 2.58 2.93
CA TYR A 24 -15.70 3.83 2.51
C TYR A 24 -15.83 4.87 3.65
N ALA A 25 -15.92 4.42 4.90
CA ALA A 25 -16.01 5.27 6.07
C ALA A 25 -14.63 5.65 6.63
N ARG A 26 -13.59 4.83 6.39
CA ARG A 26 -12.23 5.03 6.91
C ARG A 26 -11.24 5.63 5.92
N ARG A 27 -11.51 5.55 4.60
CA ARG A 27 -10.61 5.93 3.51
C ARG A 27 -9.97 7.29 3.74
N ASP A 28 -10.80 8.31 3.96
CA ASP A 28 -10.31 9.69 4.06
C ASP A 28 -9.45 9.87 5.32
N GLY A 29 -9.81 9.24 6.44
CA GLY A 29 -9.00 9.24 7.67
C GLY A 29 -7.64 8.53 7.52
N VAL A 30 -7.60 7.43 6.75
CA VAL A 30 -6.34 6.73 6.42
C VAL A 30 -5.41 7.64 5.59
N ILE A 31 -5.96 8.30 4.56
CA ILE A 31 -5.21 9.21 3.69
C ILE A 31 -4.71 10.42 4.48
N ASP A 32 -5.57 11.02 5.30
CA ASP A 32 -5.24 12.20 6.10
C ASP A 32 -4.18 11.91 7.16
N LEU A 33 -4.18 10.71 7.76
CA LEU A 33 -3.11 10.28 8.67
C LEU A 33 -1.75 10.27 7.96
N VAL A 34 -1.68 9.71 6.75
CA VAL A 34 -0.43 9.67 5.98
C VAL A 34 0.00 11.08 5.60
N ARG A 35 -0.91 11.94 5.14
CA ARG A 35 -0.63 13.35 4.82
C ARG A 35 -0.14 14.14 6.04
N PHE A 36 -0.75 13.94 7.20
CA PHE A 36 -0.41 14.62 8.44
C PHE A 36 1.01 14.26 8.91
N HIS A 37 1.34 12.96 8.94
CA HIS A 37 2.67 12.51 9.34
C HIS A 37 3.73 12.75 8.26
N ARG A 38 3.30 12.85 6.99
CA ARG A 38 4.11 13.13 5.80
C ARG A 38 5.39 12.28 5.74
N PRO A 39 5.29 10.93 5.85
CA PRO A 39 6.46 10.05 5.85
C PRO A 39 7.20 10.16 4.51
N ASP A 40 8.48 9.84 4.49
CA ASP A 40 9.24 9.76 3.23
C ASP A 40 8.94 8.45 2.49
N VAL A 41 8.65 7.38 3.25
CA VAL A 41 8.22 6.07 2.75
C VAL A 41 7.07 5.56 3.62
N ALA A 42 5.98 5.09 3.01
CA ALA A 42 4.88 4.41 3.69
C ALA A 42 4.66 3.03 3.08
N ALA A 43 4.69 1.98 3.89
CA ALA A 43 4.40 0.61 3.49
C ALA A 43 3.02 0.19 4.02
N PHE A 44 2.15 -0.25 3.12
CA PHE A 44 0.79 -0.65 3.47
C PHE A 44 0.62 -2.17 3.44
N GLN A 45 -0.37 -2.67 4.19
CA GLN A 45 -0.80 -4.07 4.15
C GLN A 45 -2.32 -4.15 4.01
N GLU A 46 -2.79 -5.20 3.32
CA GLU A 46 -4.19 -5.52 3.02
C GLU A 46 -4.97 -4.68 1.97
N PRO A 47 -4.50 -3.57 1.35
CA PRO A 47 -5.37 -2.85 0.42
C PRO A 47 -5.68 -3.70 -0.82
N LEU A 48 -6.97 -3.85 -1.13
CA LEU A 48 -7.51 -4.40 -2.39
C LEU A 48 -7.31 -3.40 -3.57
N PRO A 49 -7.54 -3.78 -4.83
CA PRO A 49 -7.31 -2.89 -5.98
C PRO A 49 -7.99 -1.53 -5.88
N ALA A 50 -9.26 -1.48 -5.45
CA ALA A 50 -9.98 -0.23 -5.27
C ALA A 50 -9.35 0.66 -4.19
N GLN A 51 -8.99 0.07 -3.03
CA GLN A 51 -8.29 0.78 -1.96
C GLN A 51 -6.91 1.28 -2.41
N ARG A 52 -6.20 0.51 -3.25
CA ARG A 52 -4.93 0.96 -3.86
C ARG A 52 -5.15 2.15 -4.80
N SER A 53 -6.26 2.21 -5.54
CA SER A 53 -6.63 3.38 -6.36
C SER A 53 -6.89 4.59 -5.47
N ASP A 54 -7.74 4.43 -4.45
CA ASP A 54 -8.05 5.49 -3.48
C ASP A 54 -6.79 6.04 -2.81
N LEU A 55 -5.85 5.18 -2.39
CA LEU A 55 -4.57 5.59 -1.82
C LEU A 55 -3.70 6.37 -2.81
N ARG A 56 -3.63 5.95 -4.08
CA ARG A 56 -2.86 6.65 -5.13
C ARG A 56 -3.47 8.01 -5.47
N GLU A 57 -4.79 8.09 -5.54
CA GLU A 57 -5.52 9.34 -5.79
C GLU A 57 -5.39 10.31 -4.60
N GLY A 58 -5.45 9.80 -3.37
CA GLY A 58 -5.31 10.59 -2.15
C GLY A 58 -3.87 11.00 -1.81
N LEU A 59 -2.87 10.29 -2.32
CA LEU A 59 -1.46 10.52 -2.00
C LEU A 59 -0.65 10.80 -3.28
N ASP A 60 -1.11 11.78 -4.06
CA ASP A 60 -0.54 12.22 -5.34
C ASP A 60 0.92 12.72 -5.24
N GLU A 61 1.37 13.17 -4.07
CA GLU A 61 2.77 13.50 -3.79
C GLU A 61 3.71 12.25 -3.75
N TYR A 62 3.14 11.03 -3.77
CA TYR A 62 3.87 9.78 -3.62
C TYR A 62 3.85 8.92 -4.89
N ALA A 63 4.99 8.32 -5.22
CA ALA A 63 5.08 7.24 -6.20
C ALA A 63 4.78 5.91 -5.51
N PHE A 64 3.89 5.11 -6.09
CA PHE A 64 3.52 3.80 -5.55
C PHE A 64 4.17 2.66 -6.34
N VAL A 65 4.74 1.69 -5.62
CA VAL A 65 5.24 0.42 -6.16
C VAL A 65 4.55 -0.76 -5.48
N GLY A 66 4.71 -1.95 -6.07
CA GLY A 66 4.09 -3.17 -5.60
C GLY A 66 2.74 -3.47 -6.24
N ARG A 67 2.42 -4.76 -6.28
CA ARG A 67 1.22 -5.34 -6.89
C ARG A 67 0.43 -6.17 -5.87
N GLY A 68 -0.79 -6.54 -6.23
CA GLY A 68 -1.53 -7.53 -5.45
C GLY A 68 -0.94 -8.94 -5.58
N ARG A 69 -1.26 -9.78 -4.60
CA ARG A 69 -0.71 -11.14 -4.43
C ARG A 69 -1.26 -12.15 -5.43
N GLU A 70 -2.35 -11.85 -6.13
CA GLU A 70 -2.97 -12.77 -7.07
C GLU A 70 -2.37 -12.64 -8.49
N PRO A 71 -2.61 -13.63 -9.37
CA PRO A 71 -2.29 -13.51 -10.79
C PRO A 71 -2.86 -12.21 -11.38
N GLY A 72 -2.07 -11.52 -12.21
CA GLY A 72 -2.47 -10.21 -12.77
C GLY A 72 -2.33 -9.01 -11.82
N GLY A 73 -1.90 -9.21 -10.57
CA GLY A 73 -1.70 -8.13 -9.60
C GLY A 73 -2.97 -7.74 -8.83
N ASP A 74 -3.96 -8.63 -8.82
CA ASP A 74 -5.22 -8.52 -8.05
C ASP A 74 -5.05 -9.02 -6.60
N GLY A 75 -6.14 -9.04 -5.84
CA GLY A 75 -6.17 -9.41 -4.43
C GLY A 75 -5.51 -8.37 -3.53
N GLU A 76 -5.28 -8.72 -2.27
CA GLU A 76 -4.54 -7.90 -1.31
C GLU A 76 -3.10 -7.67 -1.79
N GLY A 77 -2.55 -6.49 -1.51
CA GLY A 77 -1.16 -6.19 -1.83
C GLY A 77 -0.41 -5.59 -0.65
N CYS A 78 0.90 -5.44 -0.81
CA CYS A 78 1.77 -4.73 0.12
C CYS A 78 2.43 -3.52 -0.58
N PRO A 79 1.64 -2.53 -1.04
CA PRO A 79 2.20 -1.43 -1.81
C PRO A 79 3.06 -0.52 -0.93
N ILE A 80 4.10 0.06 -1.54
CA ILE A 80 4.98 1.03 -0.90
C ILE A 80 4.82 2.38 -1.62
N ALA A 81 4.54 3.44 -0.86
CA ALA A 81 4.48 4.81 -1.31
C ALA A 81 5.77 5.55 -0.95
N VAL A 82 6.37 6.23 -1.93
CA VAL A 82 7.65 6.95 -1.80
C VAL A 82 7.45 8.43 -2.17
N ARG A 83 7.84 9.34 -1.27
CA ARG A 83 7.63 10.79 -1.46
C ARG A 83 8.54 11.34 -2.55
N THR A 84 7.94 11.87 -3.61
CA THR A 84 8.62 12.17 -4.89
C THR A 84 9.47 13.44 -4.86
N ASP A 85 9.21 14.36 -3.92
CA ASP A 85 10.01 15.56 -3.69
C ASP A 85 11.41 15.26 -3.10
N ARG A 86 11.61 14.06 -2.52
CA ARG A 86 12.88 13.65 -1.91
C ARG A 86 13.56 12.48 -2.59
N TRP A 87 12.79 11.56 -3.17
CA TRP A 87 13.28 10.28 -3.62
C TRP A 87 12.71 9.90 -4.97
N ARG A 88 13.51 9.15 -5.73
CA ARG A 88 13.11 8.51 -6.99
C ARG A 88 13.24 7.01 -6.83
N VAL A 89 12.20 6.28 -7.22
CA VAL A 89 12.27 4.82 -7.37
C VAL A 89 13.19 4.52 -8.55
N VAL A 90 14.26 3.78 -8.31
CA VAL A 90 15.22 3.37 -9.35
C VAL A 90 14.93 1.97 -9.90
N ASP A 91 14.34 1.12 -9.06
CA ASP A 91 13.94 -0.25 -9.36
C ASP A 91 12.91 -0.71 -8.31
N ASP A 92 12.04 -1.65 -8.66
CA ASP A 92 11.07 -2.26 -7.76
C ASP A 92 10.70 -3.70 -8.16
N GLY A 93 10.19 -4.48 -7.21
CA GLY A 93 9.82 -5.86 -7.45
C GLY A 93 8.88 -6.40 -6.38
N THR A 94 8.22 -7.52 -6.70
CA THR A 94 7.37 -8.27 -5.78
C THR A 94 7.64 -9.75 -5.98
N PHE A 95 7.82 -10.48 -4.88
CA PHE A 95 8.01 -11.92 -4.86
C PHE A 95 7.05 -12.56 -3.86
N TRP A 96 6.73 -13.82 -4.06
CA TRP A 96 5.89 -14.60 -3.16
C TRP A 96 6.73 -15.29 -2.10
N LEU A 97 6.20 -15.33 -0.88
CA LEU A 97 6.79 -16.09 0.20
C LEU A 97 6.45 -17.56 -0.02
N SER A 98 7.16 -18.24 -0.92
CA SER A 98 6.91 -19.64 -1.28
C SER A 98 8.20 -20.32 -1.78
N GLU A 99 8.12 -21.62 -2.07
CA GLU A 99 9.21 -22.34 -2.75
C GLU A 99 9.42 -21.86 -4.21
N THR A 100 8.44 -21.16 -4.78
CA THR A 100 8.47 -20.55 -6.12
C THR A 100 8.26 -19.03 -6.06
N PRO A 101 9.23 -18.23 -5.58
CA PRO A 101 9.02 -16.80 -5.29
C PRO A 101 8.67 -15.93 -6.50
N THR A 102 8.87 -16.42 -7.72
CA THR A 102 8.54 -15.73 -8.97
C THR A 102 7.13 -16.02 -9.47
N GLU A 103 6.40 -16.92 -8.82
CA GLU A 103 5.07 -17.37 -9.19
C GLU A 103 4.05 -17.06 -8.08
N PRO A 104 2.81 -16.68 -8.42
CA PRO A 104 1.76 -16.52 -7.43
C PRO A 104 1.56 -17.80 -6.61
N SER A 105 1.65 -17.67 -5.29
CA SER A 105 1.37 -18.74 -4.32
C SER A 105 0.56 -18.19 -3.15
N SER A 106 -0.22 -19.08 -2.55
CA SER A 106 -1.05 -18.84 -1.38
C SER A 106 -0.74 -19.83 -0.26
N ASP A 107 0.45 -20.44 -0.23
CA ASP A 107 0.81 -21.53 0.70
C ASP A 107 1.09 -21.05 2.15
N TRP A 108 0.35 -20.04 2.62
CA TRP A 108 0.35 -19.56 4.00
C TRP A 108 -1.07 -19.29 4.50
#